data_AF-A0A3L7AGG7-F1
#
_entry.id   AF-A0A3L7AGG7-F1
#
_cell.length_a   1.000
_cell.length_b   1.000
_cell.length_c   1.000
_cell.angle_alpha   90.00
_cell.angle_beta   90.00
_cell.angle_gamma   90.00
#
_symmetry.space_group_name_H-M   'P 1'
#
loop_
_entity.id
_entity.type
_entity.pdbx_description
1 polymer ?
#
loop_
_entity_poly.entity_id
_entity_poly.type
_entity_poly.pdbx_seq_one_letter_code
_entity_poly.pdbx_strand_id
1 'polypeptide(L)'
;MTGDVGPDPIRAEGESGQGFLTLLPWLILSAPVVVGETAFVPVTAKTARRRLLGATGATVAALLRRHRDARGHRLPGLTVALHRRNGAWSWKTQDDQAARERVNSDRQILALACLAEQEFFRGGAHINGAMFAQAVQGMVPGTDGITLVKQRRDGQTLDGGWDIADVTLQAPAIIPHDTCPAPSGGGLLPALVAARAAAAPAWERIDAALPFFILGASELPELASDGAAMLLALAFERLLDPEDSKAHLLARAFAEAWEAFGHITLAAARLKPDAGEHADAQLAGPVRRKWMKELYEARNSYVHHRLISGRSSNWTAWQHVIAASFAFPLTVKLLLVAEGHYALSVDDEVSCGILDRLLVEGFKVVNRHRGPDWPRILNEARWGAHVQRSVKDAAAQVATGGLAEGSTGNTKKAPKGRRR
;
A
#
# COMPACT_ATOMS: atom_id res chain seq x y z
N MET A 1 -28.03 14.21 9.38
CA MET A 1 -28.70 12.95 9.01
C MET A 1 -27.66 11.84 9.03
N THR A 2 -27.53 11.17 10.16
CA THR A 2 -26.63 10.02 10.37
C THR A 2 -27.33 8.79 9.81
N GLY A 3 -26.96 8.42 8.58
CA GLY A 3 -27.49 7.25 7.89
C GLY A 3 -27.19 5.96 8.67
N ASP A 4 -28.17 5.08 8.61
CA ASP A 4 -28.27 3.77 9.24
C ASP A 4 -27.00 2.93 9.03
N VAL A 5 -26.35 2.54 10.13
CA VAL A 5 -25.20 1.62 10.09
C VAL A 5 -25.78 0.22 9.94
N GLY A 6 -25.79 -0.30 8.71
CA GLY A 6 -26.12 -1.69 8.42
C GLY A 6 -25.40 -2.68 9.34
N PRO A 7 -25.94 -3.90 9.52
CA PRO A 7 -25.55 -4.82 10.59
C PRO A 7 -24.06 -5.04 10.58
N ASP A 8 -23.42 -4.75 11.71
CA ASP A 8 -21.98 -4.83 11.92
C ASP A 8 -21.54 -6.31 11.86
N PRO A 9 -21.19 -6.87 10.67
CA PRO A 9 -21.32 -8.30 10.41
C PRO A 9 -20.06 -9.10 10.76
N ILE A 10 -18.99 -8.39 11.14
CA ILE A 10 -17.71 -8.98 11.52
C ILE A 10 -17.61 -8.86 13.04
N ARG A 11 -18.02 -9.93 13.72
CA ARG A 11 -17.87 -10.15 15.16
C ARG A 11 -17.23 -11.50 15.37
N ALA A 12 -16.25 -11.55 16.26
CA ALA A 12 -15.71 -12.82 16.70
C ALA A 12 -16.62 -13.43 17.77
N GLU A 13 -16.84 -14.73 17.68
CA GLU A 13 -17.58 -15.46 18.72
C GLU A 13 -16.83 -15.40 20.07
N GLY A 14 -17.58 -15.58 21.16
CA GLY A 14 -17.04 -15.66 22.51
C GLY A 14 -16.30 -16.98 22.71
N GLU A 15 -15.10 -17.10 22.15
CA GLU A 15 -14.27 -18.30 22.30
C GLU A 15 -13.65 -18.34 23.71
N SER A 16 -13.74 -19.51 24.35
CA SER A 16 -13.10 -19.78 25.64
C SER A 16 -11.71 -20.40 25.48
N GLY A 17 -10.87 -20.21 26.50
CA GLY A 17 -9.55 -20.84 26.60
C GLY A 17 -8.41 -20.00 26.03
N GLN A 18 -7.18 -20.43 26.30
CA GLN A 18 -5.97 -19.76 25.85
C GLN A 18 -5.89 -19.72 24.32
N GLY A 19 -5.34 -18.65 23.77
CA GLY A 19 -5.13 -18.51 22.33
C GLY A 19 -4.06 -17.48 21.98
N PHE A 20 -3.62 -17.48 20.73
CA PHE A 20 -2.85 -16.38 20.15
C PHE A 20 -3.78 -15.43 19.40
N LEU A 21 -3.67 -14.14 19.72
CA LEU A 21 -4.33 -13.03 19.06
C LEU A 21 -3.33 -12.31 18.14
N THR A 22 -3.72 -12.03 16.89
CA THR A 22 -2.91 -11.23 15.97
C THR A 22 -3.40 -9.79 15.92
N LEU A 23 -2.49 -8.85 16.16
CA LEU A 23 -2.71 -7.42 16.18
C LEU A 23 -1.85 -6.74 15.12
N LEU A 24 -2.36 -5.65 14.55
CA LEU A 24 -1.59 -4.66 13.83
C LEU A 24 -1.59 -3.42 14.73
N PRO A 25 -0.71 -3.37 15.74
CA PRO A 25 -0.80 -2.42 16.84
C PRO A 25 -0.66 -0.96 16.40
N TRP A 26 -0.08 -0.75 15.23
CA TRP A 26 0.25 0.56 14.68
C TRP A 26 -0.66 0.99 13.52
N LEU A 27 -1.62 0.13 13.15
CA LEU A 27 -2.56 0.41 12.08
C LEU A 27 -3.93 0.68 12.68
N ILE A 28 -4.51 1.85 12.38
CA ILE A 28 -5.90 2.16 12.69
C ILE A 28 -6.64 2.31 11.37
N LEU A 29 -7.32 1.26 10.91
CA LEU A 29 -8.16 1.34 9.73
C LEU A 29 -9.40 2.21 9.99
N SER A 30 -9.84 2.98 8.98
CA SER A 30 -11.08 3.76 9.09
C SER A 30 -12.34 2.89 9.11
N ALA A 31 -12.26 1.67 8.56
CA ALA A 31 -13.34 0.69 8.52
C ALA A 31 -12.77 -0.75 8.51
N PRO A 32 -13.57 -1.77 8.87
CA PRO A 32 -13.17 -3.16 8.70
C PRO A 32 -12.89 -3.50 7.23
N VAL A 33 -11.83 -4.29 6.99
CA VAL A 33 -11.43 -4.74 5.65
C VAL A 33 -11.30 -6.25 5.65
N VAL A 34 -11.89 -6.92 4.65
CA VAL A 34 -11.76 -8.37 4.46
C VAL A 34 -10.82 -8.64 3.29
N VAL A 35 -9.83 -9.50 3.53
CA VAL A 35 -8.87 -9.97 2.53
C VAL A 35 -8.89 -11.49 2.57
N GLY A 36 -9.45 -12.12 1.54
CA GLY A 36 -9.67 -13.57 1.53
C GLY A 36 -10.43 -14.05 2.76
N GLU A 37 -9.76 -14.85 3.59
CA GLU A 37 -10.32 -15.45 4.80
C GLU A 37 -10.00 -14.69 6.09
N THR A 38 -9.34 -13.53 5.98
CA THR A 38 -8.98 -12.69 7.12
C THR A 38 -9.76 -11.37 7.10
N ALA A 39 -10.35 -11.01 8.24
CA ALA A 39 -10.92 -9.70 8.48
C ALA A 39 -10.00 -8.87 9.40
N PHE A 40 -9.62 -7.70 8.93
CA PHE A 40 -8.88 -6.69 9.68
C PHE A 40 -9.87 -5.68 10.25
N VAL A 41 -10.09 -5.76 11.56
CA VAL A 41 -11.14 -5.01 12.25
C VAL A 41 -10.52 -3.92 13.13
N PRO A 42 -10.75 -2.63 12.83
CA PRO A 42 -10.30 -1.56 13.73
C PRO A 42 -11.09 -1.60 15.03
N VAL A 43 -10.37 -1.51 16.15
CA VAL A 43 -10.92 -1.52 17.50
C VAL A 43 -10.36 -0.39 18.36
N THR A 44 -11.23 0.18 19.19
CA THR A 44 -10.89 1.06 20.30
C THR A 44 -11.17 0.34 21.60
N ALA A 45 -10.71 0.87 22.74
CA ALA A 45 -11.04 0.27 24.04
C ALA A 45 -12.55 0.11 24.26
N LYS A 46 -13.37 0.99 23.67
CA LYS A 46 -14.85 0.92 23.73
C LYS A 46 -15.42 -0.11 22.75
N THR A 47 -14.90 -0.17 21.52
CA THR A 47 -15.48 -1.05 20.48
C THR A 47 -14.98 -2.49 20.58
N ALA A 48 -13.82 -2.73 21.20
CA ALA A 48 -13.28 -4.08 21.42
C ALA A 48 -14.30 -5.01 22.10
N ARG A 49 -14.99 -4.55 23.15
CA ARG A 49 -16.05 -5.32 23.85
C ARG A 49 -17.27 -5.66 23.00
N ARG A 50 -17.53 -4.88 21.93
CA ARG A 50 -18.67 -5.11 21.01
C ARG A 50 -18.29 -6.00 19.84
N ARG A 51 -17.05 -5.89 19.36
CA ARG A 51 -16.50 -6.64 18.22
C ARG A 51 -15.98 -8.02 18.60
N LEU A 52 -15.38 -8.11 19.79
CA LEU A 52 -14.84 -9.32 20.38
C LEU A 52 -15.70 -9.61 21.61
N LEU A 53 -16.61 -10.58 21.50
CA LEU A 53 -17.63 -10.80 22.53
C LEU A 53 -17.02 -11.32 23.84
N GLY A 54 -17.72 -11.05 24.94
CA GLY A 54 -17.40 -11.60 26.26
C GLY A 54 -16.05 -11.13 26.82
N ALA A 55 -15.36 -12.08 27.45
CA ALA A 55 -14.12 -11.84 28.18
C ALA A 55 -12.94 -11.40 27.26
N THR A 56 -12.93 -11.88 26.02
CA THR A 56 -11.93 -11.54 25.00
C THR A 56 -11.88 -10.04 24.74
N GLY A 57 -13.04 -9.40 24.52
CA GLY A 57 -13.09 -7.97 24.28
C GLY A 57 -12.68 -7.12 25.49
N ALA A 58 -12.84 -7.63 26.71
CA ALA A 58 -12.36 -6.97 27.91
C ALA A 58 -10.82 -7.02 28.02
N THR A 59 -10.22 -8.19 27.77
CA THR A 59 -8.76 -8.36 27.74
C THR A 59 -8.13 -7.52 26.63
N VAL A 60 -8.68 -7.53 25.41
CA VAL A 60 -8.19 -6.67 24.32
C VAL A 60 -8.35 -5.19 24.67
N ALA A 61 -9.47 -4.77 25.26
CA ALA A 61 -9.61 -3.39 25.72
C ALA A 61 -8.56 -3.00 26.77
N ALA A 62 -8.15 -3.92 27.64
CA ALA A 62 -7.07 -3.69 28.61
C ALA A 62 -5.71 -3.54 27.94
N LEU A 63 -5.41 -4.43 27.00
CA LEU A 63 -4.19 -4.40 26.21
C LEU A 63 -4.08 -3.13 25.36
N LEU A 64 -5.18 -2.66 24.76
CA LEU A 64 -5.23 -1.40 24.00
C LEU A 64 -4.76 -0.22 24.85
N ARG A 65 -5.15 -0.19 26.14
CA ARG A 65 -4.75 0.87 27.08
C ARG A 65 -3.25 0.86 27.41
N ARG A 66 -2.48 -0.11 26.91
CA ARG A 66 -1.02 -0.24 27.08
C ARG A 66 -0.22 0.13 25.85
N HIS A 67 -0.88 0.31 24.70
CA HIS A 67 -0.22 0.80 23.50
C HIS A 67 -0.02 2.31 23.57
N ARG A 68 1.16 2.76 23.17
CA ARG A 68 1.59 4.15 23.20
C ARG A 68 2.10 4.60 21.84
N ASP A 69 1.83 5.85 21.53
CA ASP A 69 2.43 6.59 20.44
C ASP A 69 3.92 6.86 20.74
N ALA A 70 4.67 7.40 19.78
CA ALA A 70 6.10 7.64 19.96
C ALA A 70 6.43 8.68 21.05
N ARG A 71 5.43 9.50 21.44
CA ARG A 71 5.52 10.54 22.48
C ARG A 71 5.03 10.05 23.85
N GLY A 72 4.63 8.78 23.96
CA GLY A 72 4.11 8.20 25.18
C GLY A 72 2.62 8.47 25.45
N HIS A 73 1.86 9.01 24.49
CA HIS A 73 0.40 9.11 24.59
C HIS A 73 -0.27 7.79 24.27
N ARG A 74 -1.48 7.58 24.79
CA ARG A 74 -2.28 6.38 24.48
C ARG A 74 -2.74 6.41 23.03
N LEU A 75 -2.57 5.30 22.32
CA LEU A 75 -3.17 5.15 21.00
C LEU A 75 -4.71 5.10 21.11
N PRO A 76 -5.44 5.75 20.19
CA PRO A 76 -6.91 5.76 20.22
C PRO A 76 -7.53 4.42 19.80
N GLY A 77 -6.77 3.58 19.09
CA GLY A 77 -7.16 2.25 18.65
C GLY A 77 -6.02 1.50 17.98
N LEU A 78 -6.33 0.33 17.43
CA LEU A 78 -5.48 -0.47 16.53
C LEU A 78 -6.39 -1.39 15.69
N THR A 79 -5.78 -2.26 14.88
CA THR A 79 -6.51 -3.24 14.06
C THR A 79 -6.24 -4.66 14.54
N VAL A 80 -7.30 -5.46 14.72
CA VAL A 80 -7.23 -6.89 15.06
C VAL A 80 -7.45 -7.72 13.80
N ALA A 81 -6.66 -8.77 13.60
CA ALA A 81 -6.91 -9.74 12.56
C ALA A 81 -7.77 -10.90 13.09
N LEU A 82 -8.87 -11.18 12.40
CA LEU A 82 -9.75 -12.31 12.64
C LEU A 82 -9.70 -13.22 11.42
N HIS A 83 -9.69 -14.54 11.59
CA HIS A 83 -9.68 -15.49 10.49
C HIS A 83 -10.98 -16.29 10.47
N ARG A 84 -11.39 -16.79 9.30
CA ARG A 84 -12.52 -17.70 9.16
C ARG A 84 -12.18 -19.08 9.73
N ARG A 85 -13.02 -19.58 10.63
CA ARG A 85 -12.99 -20.96 11.14
C ARG A 85 -14.41 -21.48 11.26
N ASN A 86 -14.72 -22.60 10.60
CA ASN A 86 -16.05 -23.22 10.60
C ASN A 86 -17.20 -22.25 10.25
N GLY A 87 -16.96 -21.31 9.33
CA GLY A 87 -17.98 -20.33 8.93
C GLY A 87 -18.15 -19.13 9.89
N ALA A 88 -17.43 -19.08 11.01
CA ALA A 88 -17.42 -17.96 11.94
C ALA A 88 -16.07 -17.22 11.92
N TRP A 89 -16.03 -15.99 12.45
CA TRP A 89 -14.79 -15.25 12.65
C TRP A 89 -14.17 -15.63 13.99
N SER A 90 -12.90 -16.01 13.96
CA SER A 90 -12.12 -16.42 15.13
C SER A 90 -10.91 -15.52 15.30
N TRP A 91 -10.59 -15.21 16.55
CA TRP A 91 -9.36 -14.49 16.89
C TRP A 91 -8.21 -15.43 17.25
N LYS A 92 -8.50 -16.70 17.59
CA LYS A 92 -7.57 -17.66 18.19
C LYS A 92 -6.82 -18.46 17.12
N THR A 93 -5.50 -18.25 17.01
CA THR A 93 -4.65 -18.95 16.04
C THR A 93 -3.65 -19.95 16.65
N GLN A 94 -3.86 -20.39 17.90
CA GLN A 94 -2.87 -21.17 18.66
C GLN A 94 -2.44 -22.47 17.98
N ASP A 95 -3.43 -23.25 17.54
CA ASP A 95 -3.22 -24.59 17.01
C ASP A 95 -3.32 -24.63 15.47
N ASP A 96 -3.32 -23.46 14.82
CA ASP A 96 -3.48 -23.34 13.38
C ASP A 96 -2.33 -22.50 12.79
N GLN A 97 -1.22 -23.18 12.50
CA GLN A 97 -0.07 -22.58 11.80
C GLN A 97 -0.48 -22.03 10.44
N ALA A 98 -1.35 -22.74 9.71
CA ALA A 98 -1.82 -22.32 8.41
C ALA A 98 -2.66 -21.04 8.50
N ALA A 99 -3.48 -20.86 9.55
CA ALA A 99 -4.17 -19.60 9.80
C ALA A 99 -3.21 -18.44 10.06
N ARG A 100 -2.11 -18.66 10.81
CA ARG A 100 -1.09 -17.62 11.03
C ARG A 100 -0.41 -17.20 9.74
N GLU A 101 -0.06 -18.17 8.89
CA GLU A 101 0.52 -17.92 7.57
C GLU A 101 -0.47 -17.19 6.65
N ARG A 102 -1.73 -17.62 6.63
CA ARG A 102 -2.82 -16.94 5.88
C ARG A 102 -3.00 -15.49 6.34
N VAL A 103 -3.11 -15.24 7.65
CA VAL A 103 -3.23 -13.88 8.20
C VAL A 103 -2.04 -13.02 7.81
N ASN A 104 -0.82 -13.57 7.82
CA ASN A 104 0.36 -12.84 7.40
C ASN A 104 0.37 -12.56 5.88
N SER A 105 -0.06 -13.48 5.03
CA SER A 105 -0.21 -13.24 3.58
C SER A 105 -1.29 -12.17 3.30
N ASP A 106 -2.47 -12.33 3.91
CA ASP A 106 -3.59 -11.37 3.80
C ASP A 106 -3.21 -9.96 4.29
N ARG A 107 -2.39 -9.87 5.33
CA ARG A 107 -1.84 -8.61 5.83
C ARG A 107 -0.96 -7.92 4.80
N GLN A 108 -0.17 -8.67 4.04
CA GLN A 108 0.71 -8.10 3.02
C GLN A 108 -0.08 -7.57 1.82
N ILE A 109 -1.14 -8.28 1.42
CA ILE A 109 -2.11 -7.79 0.42
C ILE A 109 -2.76 -6.49 0.91
N LEU A 110 -3.22 -6.46 2.16
CA LEU A 110 -3.80 -5.25 2.76
C LEU A 110 -2.78 -4.08 2.73
N ALA A 111 -1.54 -4.34 3.14
CA ALA A 111 -0.48 -3.34 3.15
C ALA A 111 -0.24 -2.76 1.76
N LEU A 112 -0.10 -3.60 0.74
CA LEU A 112 0.08 -3.14 -0.64
C LEU A 112 -1.12 -2.32 -1.12
N ALA A 113 -2.35 -2.75 -0.84
CA ALA A 113 -3.55 -2.02 -1.24
C ALA A 113 -3.63 -0.62 -0.60
N CYS A 114 -3.35 -0.51 0.70
CA CYS A 114 -3.30 0.78 1.39
C CYS A 114 -2.18 1.68 0.85
N LEU A 115 -0.97 1.14 0.66
CA LEU A 115 0.17 1.87 0.11
C LEU A 115 -0.08 2.33 -1.33
N ALA A 116 -0.82 1.56 -2.12
CA ALA A 116 -1.18 1.90 -3.50
C ALA A 116 -2.18 3.06 -3.61
N GLU A 117 -2.97 3.30 -2.56
CA GLU A 117 -3.96 4.38 -2.51
C GLU A 117 -3.43 5.62 -1.77
N GLN A 118 -2.20 5.57 -1.26
CA GLN A 118 -1.57 6.68 -0.58
C GLN A 118 -1.35 7.87 -1.53
N GLU A 119 -1.78 9.05 -1.10
CA GLU A 119 -1.46 10.29 -1.79
C GLU A 119 -0.08 10.80 -1.38
N PHE A 120 0.92 10.57 -2.24
CA PHE A 120 2.28 11.04 -2.03
C PHE A 120 2.33 12.56 -1.80
N PHE A 121 2.83 12.97 -0.63
CA PHE A 121 3.17 14.36 -0.27
C PHE A 121 1.99 15.37 -0.27
N ARG A 122 0.73 14.92 -0.24
CA ARG A 122 -0.46 15.81 -0.25
C ARG A 122 -0.96 16.24 1.14
N GLY A 123 -0.20 15.94 2.20
CA GLY A 123 -0.63 16.25 3.58
C GLY A 123 -1.80 15.40 4.08
N GLY A 124 -2.18 14.35 3.35
CA GLY A 124 -3.04 13.28 3.85
C GLY A 124 -2.32 12.38 4.86
N ALA A 125 -3.02 11.36 5.35
CA ALA A 125 -2.42 10.37 6.24
C ALA A 125 -1.21 9.72 5.55
N HIS A 126 -0.03 9.91 6.13
CA HIS A 126 1.16 9.20 5.66
C HIS A 126 1.01 7.72 6.00
N ILE A 127 1.38 6.83 5.07
CA ILE A 127 1.33 5.39 5.27
C ILE A 127 2.71 4.83 4.94
N ASN A 128 3.17 3.86 5.72
CA ASN A 128 4.39 3.12 5.44
C ASN A 128 4.25 1.65 5.84
N GLY A 129 5.18 0.82 5.39
CA GLY A 129 5.16 -0.62 5.65
C GLY A 129 5.21 -0.99 7.14
N ALA A 130 5.81 -0.15 8.00
CA ALA A 130 5.93 -0.42 9.43
C ALA A 130 4.58 -0.34 10.17
N MET A 131 3.62 0.44 9.66
CA MET A 131 2.25 0.46 10.19
C MET A 131 1.61 -0.93 10.17
N PHE A 132 1.97 -1.76 9.18
CA PHE A 132 1.44 -3.10 9.01
C PHE A 132 2.24 -4.16 9.76
N ALA A 133 3.17 -3.80 10.65
CA ALA A 133 3.87 -4.77 11.49
C ALA A 133 2.86 -5.55 12.33
N GLN A 134 3.00 -6.88 12.36
CA GLN A 134 2.14 -7.76 13.14
C GLN A 134 2.74 -8.01 14.53
N ALA A 135 1.88 -8.04 15.55
CA ALA A 135 2.19 -8.51 16.88
C ALA A 135 1.28 -9.69 17.21
N VAL A 136 1.88 -10.85 17.53
CA VAL A 136 1.15 -12.02 18.01
C VAL A 136 1.31 -12.09 19.52
N GLN A 137 0.20 -12.18 20.23
CA GLN A 137 0.18 -12.21 21.70
C GLN A 137 -0.65 -13.38 22.19
N GLY A 138 -0.08 -14.16 23.11
CA GLY A 138 -0.84 -15.18 23.84
C GLY A 138 -1.67 -14.53 24.91
N MET A 139 -2.92 -14.95 25.06
CA MET A 139 -3.80 -14.47 26.12
C MET A 139 -4.79 -15.54 26.56
N VAL A 140 -5.31 -15.37 27.78
CA VAL A 140 -6.47 -16.12 28.29
C VAL A 140 -7.61 -15.13 28.48
N PRO A 141 -8.73 -15.27 27.74
CA PRO A 141 -9.87 -14.36 27.88
C PRO A 141 -10.32 -14.22 29.33
N GLY A 142 -10.47 -12.98 29.80
CA GLY A 142 -10.96 -12.68 31.15
C GLY A 142 -9.89 -12.66 32.24
N THR A 143 -8.62 -12.86 31.89
CA THR A 143 -7.49 -12.63 32.79
C THR A 143 -6.71 -11.39 32.35
N ASP A 144 -5.86 -10.90 33.25
CA ASP A 144 -4.88 -9.85 32.97
C ASP A 144 -3.54 -10.42 32.49
N GLY A 145 -3.42 -11.74 32.30
CA GLY A 145 -2.19 -12.40 31.88
C GLY A 145 -2.00 -12.39 30.36
N ILE A 146 -0.82 -11.98 29.90
CA ILE A 146 -0.40 -12.09 28.49
C ILE A 146 0.92 -12.84 28.32
N THR A 147 1.14 -13.31 27.09
CA THR A 147 2.39 -13.91 26.64
C THR A 147 2.87 -13.16 25.41
N LEU A 148 4.10 -12.67 25.47
CA LEU A 148 4.74 -12.01 24.35
C LEU A 148 5.44 -13.08 23.49
N VAL A 149 5.15 -13.09 22.18
CA VAL A 149 5.83 -13.99 21.24
C VAL A 149 7.04 -13.27 20.66
N LYS A 150 8.24 -13.81 20.94
CA LYS A 150 9.51 -13.27 20.43
C LYS A 150 10.04 -14.18 19.34
N GLN A 151 10.17 -13.66 18.13
CA GLN A 151 10.83 -14.37 17.03
C GLN A 151 12.34 -14.39 17.25
N ARG A 152 12.97 -15.53 16.97
CA ARG A 152 14.41 -15.76 17.10
C ARG A 152 14.91 -16.61 15.93
N ARG A 153 16.23 -16.68 15.75
CA ARG A 153 16.83 -17.52 14.70
C ARG A 153 16.57 -19.02 14.92
N ASP A 154 16.40 -19.44 16.17
CA ASP A 154 16.06 -20.80 16.60
C ASP A 154 14.54 -21.05 16.69
N GLY A 155 13.72 -20.16 16.13
CA GLY A 155 12.26 -20.29 16.10
C GLY A 155 11.57 -19.18 16.88
N GLN A 156 10.79 -19.54 17.90
CA GLN A 156 10.05 -18.56 18.71
C GLN A 156 10.17 -18.87 20.20
N THR A 157 10.26 -17.83 21.03
CA THR A 157 10.15 -17.93 22.48
C THR A 157 8.83 -17.34 22.94
N LEU A 158 8.13 -18.06 23.81
CA LEU A 158 6.96 -17.59 24.52
C LEU A 158 7.41 -17.01 25.85
N ASP A 159 7.30 -15.70 26.01
CA ASP A 159 7.62 -15.00 27.25
C ASP A 159 6.31 -14.68 27.98
N GLY A 160 5.93 -15.58 28.90
CA GLY A 160 4.65 -15.55 29.62
C GLY A 160 4.77 -15.00 31.05
N GLY A 161 3.64 -14.94 31.75
CA GLY A 161 3.57 -14.47 33.15
C GLY A 161 3.50 -12.96 33.31
N TRP A 162 3.35 -12.22 32.21
CA TRP A 162 3.19 -10.77 32.23
C TRP A 162 1.76 -10.40 32.60
N ASP A 163 1.61 -9.48 33.55
CA ASP A 163 0.35 -8.76 33.73
C ASP A 163 0.27 -7.66 32.66
N ILE A 164 -0.89 -7.50 32.02
CA ILE A 164 -1.18 -6.40 31.10
C ILE A 164 -0.88 -5.05 31.78
N ALA A 165 -1.06 -4.95 33.10
CA ALA A 165 -0.80 -3.75 33.86
C ALA A 165 0.65 -3.28 33.81
N ASP A 166 1.58 -4.23 33.69
CA ASP A 166 3.02 -4.01 33.80
C ASP A 166 3.71 -3.82 32.44
N VAL A 167 2.97 -4.04 31.34
CA VAL A 167 3.51 -3.93 29.99
C VAL A 167 3.15 -2.58 29.37
N THR A 168 4.12 -1.95 28.70
CA THR A 168 3.90 -0.80 27.82
C THR A 168 4.49 -1.10 26.45
N LEU A 169 3.68 -0.93 25.40
CA LEU A 169 4.08 -1.19 24.02
C LEU A 169 4.10 0.14 23.27
N GLN A 170 5.30 0.61 22.93
CA GLN A 170 5.48 1.91 22.29
C GLN A 170 5.70 1.76 20.78
N ALA A 171 4.98 2.58 20.00
CA ALA A 171 5.13 2.63 18.55
C ALA A 171 6.50 3.22 18.16
N PRO A 172 7.14 2.71 17.10
CA PRO A 172 8.29 3.36 16.48
C PRO A 172 8.01 4.82 16.10
N ALA A 173 9.02 5.69 16.21
CA ALA A 173 8.90 7.14 15.95
C ALA A 173 8.51 7.49 14.50
N ILE A 174 8.70 6.55 13.57
CA ILE A 174 8.41 6.71 12.15
C ILE A 174 6.94 6.45 11.81
N ILE A 175 6.15 5.96 12.77
CA ILE A 175 4.75 5.62 12.54
C ILE A 175 3.90 6.89 12.70
N PRO A 176 3.27 7.37 11.62
CA PRO A 176 2.29 8.44 11.75
C PRO A 176 1.08 7.91 12.52
N HIS A 177 0.60 8.66 13.51
CA HIS A 177 -0.52 8.24 14.36
C HIS A 177 -1.89 8.55 13.74
N ASP A 178 -1.94 8.64 12.41
CA ASP A 178 -3.14 8.94 11.65
C ASP A 178 -3.98 7.69 11.39
N THR A 179 -5.26 7.89 11.12
CA THR A 179 -6.13 6.81 10.66
C THR A 179 -5.79 6.47 9.22
N CYS A 180 -5.49 5.20 8.94
CA CYS A 180 -5.33 4.68 7.59
C CYS A 180 -6.71 4.53 6.95
N PRO A 181 -6.99 5.19 5.81
CA PRO A 181 -8.19 4.92 5.05
C PRO A 181 -8.25 3.42 4.68
N ALA A 182 -9.43 2.81 4.83
CA ALA A 182 -9.68 1.49 4.27
C ALA A 182 -9.55 1.55 2.73
N PRO A 183 -8.88 0.58 2.09
CA PRO A 183 -8.77 0.54 0.64
C PRO A 183 -10.15 0.54 -0.02
N SER A 184 -10.24 1.22 -1.17
CA SER A 184 -11.46 1.29 -1.94
C SER A 184 -11.94 -0.09 -2.40
N GLY A 185 -13.25 -0.35 -2.28
CA GLY A 185 -13.84 -1.64 -2.63
C GLY A 185 -13.83 -1.98 -4.13
N GLY A 186 -13.47 -1.03 -5.00
CA GLY A 186 -13.22 -1.24 -6.43
C GLY A 186 -11.75 -1.03 -6.83
N GLY A 187 -10.86 -0.89 -5.84
CA GLY A 187 -9.44 -0.60 -6.07
C GLY A 187 -8.58 -1.84 -6.26
N LEU A 188 -7.31 -1.73 -5.87
CA LEU A 188 -6.32 -2.79 -6.03
C LEU A 188 -6.62 -4.02 -5.17
N LEU A 189 -7.24 -3.84 -3.99
CA LEU A 189 -7.47 -4.93 -3.05
C LEU A 189 -8.31 -6.08 -3.64
N PRO A 190 -9.53 -5.84 -4.19
CA PRO A 190 -10.31 -6.89 -4.85
C PRO A 190 -9.55 -7.61 -5.96
N ALA A 191 -8.75 -6.89 -6.75
CA ALA A 191 -7.99 -7.46 -7.86
C ALA A 191 -6.89 -8.41 -7.37
N LEU A 192 -6.17 -8.07 -6.30
CA LEU A 192 -5.19 -8.96 -5.67
C LEU A 192 -5.84 -10.22 -5.12
N VAL A 193 -7.00 -10.09 -4.45
CA VAL A 193 -7.75 -11.25 -3.93
C VAL A 193 -8.24 -12.14 -5.07
N ALA A 194 -8.74 -11.56 -6.15
CA ALA A 194 -9.20 -12.29 -7.33
C ALA A 194 -8.04 -13.00 -8.05
N ALA A 195 -6.91 -12.32 -8.28
CA ALA A 195 -5.73 -12.90 -8.90
C ALA A 195 -5.17 -14.07 -8.09
N ARG A 196 -5.11 -13.93 -6.76
CA ARG A 196 -4.75 -15.05 -5.86
C ARG A 196 -5.70 -16.23 -5.98
N ALA A 197 -7.01 -15.97 -5.92
CA ALA A 197 -8.02 -17.03 -5.98
C ALA A 197 -8.01 -17.77 -7.34
N ALA A 198 -7.65 -17.06 -8.41
CA ALA A 198 -7.49 -17.62 -9.74
C ALA A 198 -6.13 -18.29 -9.98
N ALA A 199 -5.20 -18.24 -9.00
CA ALA A 199 -3.80 -18.64 -9.17
C ALA A 199 -3.16 -18.01 -10.42
N ALA A 200 -3.41 -16.72 -10.62
CA ALA A 200 -2.93 -15.98 -11.78
C ALA A 200 -1.38 -15.98 -11.84
N PRO A 201 -0.75 -16.06 -13.02
CA PRO A 201 0.72 -16.06 -13.12
C PRO A 201 1.39 -14.83 -12.48
N ALA A 202 0.76 -13.65 -12.52
CA ALA A 202 1.27 -12.48 -11.81
C ALA A 202 1.21 -12.64 -10.29
N TRP A 203 0.27 -13.42 -9.75
CA TRP A 203 0.09 -13.57 -8.31
C TRP A 203 1.32 -14.18 -7.64
N GLU A 204 1.90 -15.25 -8.20
CA GLU A 204 3.10 -15.87 -7.61
C GLU A 204 4.26 -14.88 -7.48
N ARG A 205 4.46 -14.06 -8.52
CA ARG A 205 5.48 -13.01 -8.56
C ARG A 205 5.19 -11.88 -7.57
N ILE A 206 3.91 -11.49 -7.45
CA ILE A 206 3.45 -10.48 -6.48
C ILE A 206 3.71 -11.00 -5.05
N ASP A 207 3.25 -12.20 -4.72
CA ASP A 207 3.42 -12.80 -3.38
C ASP A 207 4.90 -12.91 -3.00
N ALA A 208 5.76 -13.34 -3.94
CA ALA A 208 7.20 -13.39 -3.74
C ALA A 208 7.86 -12.01 -3.54
N ALA A 209 7.30 -10.94 -4.12
CA ALA A 209 7.83 -9.58 -4.03
C ALA A 209 7.36 -8.82 -2.78
N LEU A 210 6.17 -9.13 -2.26
CA LEU A 210 5.52 -8.40 -1.18
C LEU A 210 6.36 -8.25 0.11
N PRO A 211 7.04 -9.31 0.63
CA PRO A 211 7.83 -9.17 1.84
C PRO A 211 8.94 -8.13 1.70
N PHE A 212 9.60 -8.10 0.54
CA PHE A 212 10.69 -7.16 0.25
C PHE A 212 10.17 -5.74 0.06
N PHE A 213 9.05 -5.59 -0.66
CA PHE A 213 8.43 -4.28 -0.86
C PHE A 213 8.01 -3.64 0.47
N ILE A 214 7.27 -4.38 1.30
CA ILE A 214 6.75 -3.85 2.57
C ILE A 214 7.90 -3.49 3.52
N LEU A 215 8.95 -4.32 3.60
CA LEU A 215 10.11 -4.00 4.42
C LEU A 215 10.89 -2.80 3.85
N GLY A 216 11.10 -2.74 2.54
CA GLY A 216 11.76 -1.60 1.87
C GLY A 216 10.98 -0.29 2.02
N ALA A 217 9.65 -0.35 2.08
CA ALA A 217 8.75 0.77 2.29
C ALA A 217 8.43 1.03 3.77
N SER A 218 9.12 0.40 4.72
CA SER A 218 8.81 0.48 6.15
C SER A 218 9.29 1.77 6.83
N GLU A 219 10.26 2.46 6.24
CA GLU A 219 10.90 3.67 6.80
C GLU A 219 11.50 3.46 8.20
N LEU A 220 11.81 2.22 8.58
CA LEU A 220 12.43 1.91 9.87
C LEU A 220 13.80 2.59 10.00
N PRO A 221 14.12 3.20 11.16
CA PRO A 221 15.39 3.91 11.34
C PRO A 221 16.62 3.00 11.25
N GLU A 222 16.47 1.70 11.55
CA GLU A 222 17.51 0.69 11.40
C GLU A 222 17.79 0.35 9.92
N LEU A 223 16.85 0.67 9.02
CA LEU A 223 16.95 0.43 7.59
C LEU A 223 17.31 1.73 6.87
N ALA A 224 18.62 2.00 6.75
CA ALA A 224 19.12 3.12 5.97
C ALA A 224 18.62 3.08 4.50
N SER A 225 18.61 4.24 3.83
CA SER A 225 18.07 4.36 2.47
C SER A 225 18.71 3.40 1.46
N ASP A 226 20.01 3.10 1.60
CA ASP A 226 20.69 2.12 0.73
C ASP A 226 20.13 0.70 0.93
N GLY A 227 19.87 0.30 2.18
CA GLY A 227 19.26 -0.99 2.51
C GLY A 227 17.80 -1.06 2.05
N ALA A 228 17.04 0.03 2.20
CA ALA A 228 15.68 0.13 1.68
C ALA A 228 15.65 0.05 0.14
N ALA A 229 16.53 0.78 -0.56
CA ALA A 229 16.66 0.72 -2.01
C ALA A 229 17.05 -0.68 -2.49
N MET A 230 17.96 -1.36 -1.77
CA MET A 230 18.32 -2.76 -2.04
C MET A 230 17.11 -3.69 -1.95
N LEU A 231 16.29 -3.58 -0.90
CA LEU A 231 15.08 -4.38 -0.73
C LEU A 231 14.03 -4.08 -1.81
N LEU A 232 13.86 -2.82 -2.19
CA LEU A 232 12.93 -2.43 -3.26
C LEU A 232 13.41 -2.94 -4.62
N ALA A 233 14.72 -2.94 -4.89
CA ALA A 233 15.27 -3.57 -6.09
C ALA A 233 15.01 -5.09 -6.12
N LEU A 234 15.17 -5.79 -4.99
CA LEU A 234 14.79 -7.20 -4.85
C LEU A 234 13.30 -7.42 -5.09
N ALA A 235 12.44 -6.52 -4.59
CA ALA A 235 11.00 -6.60 -4.82
C ALA A 235 10.68 -6.52 -6.32
N PHE A 236 11.28 -5.58 -7.06
CA PHE A 236 11.11 -5.50 -8.51
C PHE A 236 11.67 -6.70 -9.25
N GLU A 237 12.82 -7.23 -8.83
CA GLU A 237 13.41 -8.44 -9.39
C GLU A 237 12.44 -9.64 -9.26
N ARG A 238 11.83 -9.82 -8.08
CA ARG A 238 10.81 -10.87 -7.87
C ARG A 238 9.52 -10.61 -8.64
N LEU A 239 9.08 -9.37 -8.72
CA LEU A 239 7.82 -8.99 -9.37
C LEU A 239 7.88 -9.18 -10.89
N LEU A 240 8.99 -8.78 -11.51
CA LEU A 240 9.17 -8.81 -12.95
C LEU A 240 9.80 -10.11 -13.46
N ASP A 241 10.42 -10.88 -12.56
CA ASP A 241 11.03 -12.19 -12.81
C ASP A 241 11.80 -12.28 -14.14
N PRO A 242 12.83 -11.43 -14.35
CA PRO A 242 13.60 -11.45 -15.57
C PRO A 242 14.35 -12.79 -15.71
N GLU A 243 14.55 -13.26 -16.95
CA GLU A 243 15.24 -14.53 -17.27
C GLU A 243 16.59 -14.72 -16.55
N ASP A 244 17.28 -13.61 -16.23
CA ASP A 244 18.51 -13.60 -15.46
C ASP A 244 18.57 -12.34 -14.59
N SER A 245 19.24 -12.43 -13.44
CA SER A 245 19.44 -11.37 -12.44
C SER A 245 20.46 -10.33 -12.93
N LYS A 246 20.17 -9.68 -14.07
CA LYS A 246 21.01 -8.64 -14.69
C LYS A 246 20.28 -7.30 -14.75
N ALA A 247 21.01 -6.23 -14.43
CA ALA A 247 20.47 -4.87 -14.34
C ALA A 247 19.71 -4.42 -15.61
N HIS A 248 20.26 -4.72 -16.79
CA HIS A 248 19.66 -4.31 -18.06
C HIS A 248 18.41 -5.13 -18.43
N LEU A 249 18.31 -6.39 -17.98
CA LEU A 249 17.14 -7.23 -18.21
C LEU A 249 15.98 -6.80 -17.32
N LEU A 250 16.24 -6.57 -16.02
CA LEU A 250 15.24 -6.01 -15.12
C LEU A 250 14.73 -4.64 -15.61
N ALA A 251 15.66 -3.76 -16.01
CA ALA A 251 15.32 -2.47 -16.57
C ALA A 251 14.49 -2.55 -17.85
N ARG A 252 14.77 -3.53 -18.72
CA ARG A 252 14.00 -3.78 -19.93
C ARG A 252 12.58 -4.26 -19.59
N ALA A 253 12.44 -5.29 -18.76
CA ALA A 253 11.15 -5.83 -18.33
C ALA A 253 10.28 -4.74 -17.66
N PHE A 254 10.91 -3.88 -16.83
CA PHE A 254 10.22 -2.74 -16.25
C PHE A 254 9.75 -1.73 -17.31
N ALA A 255 10.58 -1.41 -18.30
CA ALA A 255 10.19 -0.48 -19.35
C ALA A 255 9.06 -1.02 -20.25
N GLU A 256 9.11 -2.33 -20.57
CA GLU A 256 8.09 -3.04 -21.35
C GLU A 256 6.73 -3.04 -20.66
N ALA A 257 6.70 -3.28 -19.34
CA ALA A 257 5.46 -3.20 -18.56
C ALA A 257 4.79 -1.80 -18.62
N TRP A 258 5.55 -0.76 -18.97
CA TRP A 258 5.12 0.65 -19.02
C TRP A 258 5.08 1.21 -20.46
N GLU A 259 5.18 0.36 -21.49
CA GLU A 259 5.32 0.78 -22.89
C GLU A 259 4.08 1.53 -23.42
N ALA A 260 2.89 1.21 -22.90
CA ALA A 260 1.64 1.86 -23.28
C ALA A 260 1.59 3.37 -22.92
N PHE A 261 2.52 3.87 -22.12
CA PHE A 261 2.57 5.25 -21.66
C PHE A 261 3.70 6.03 -22.32
N GLY A 262 3.49 7.33 -22.52
CA GLY A 262 4.53 8.23 -23.01
C GLY A 262 5.80 8.17 -22.15
N HIS A 263 6.95 8.50 -22.76
CA HIS A 263 8.23 8.51 -22.07
C HIS A 263 9.02 9.77 -22.39
N ILE A 264 9.95 10.10 -21.50
CA ILE A 264 10.99 11.11 -21.71
C ILE A 264 12.29 10.35 -21.97
N THR A 265 13.04 10.75 -22.99
CA THR A 265 14.35 10.14 -23.26
C THR A 265 15.42 10.69 -22.31
N LEU A 266 16.48 9.93 -22.06
CA LEU A 266 17.61 10.41 -21.24
C LEU A 266 18.22 11.69 -21.80
N ALA A 267 18.35 11.79 -23.13
CA ALA A 267 18.85 12.98 -23.81
C ALA A 267 17.98 14.21 -23.54
N ALA A 268 16.64 14.09 -23.68
CA ALA A 268 15.71 15.17 -23.40
C ALA A 268 15.74 15.60 -21.92
N ALA A 269 15.91 14.64 -21.01
CA ALA A 269 16.03 14.88 -19.58
C ALA A 269 17.40 15.45 -19.15
N ARG A 270 18.41 15.44 -20.05
CA ARG A 270 19.82 15.78 -19.75
C ARG A 270 20.40 14.93 -18.63
N LEU A 271 20.01 13.67 -18.56
CA LEU A 271 20.55 12.70 -17.60
C LEU A 271 21.80 12.03 -18.18
N LYS A 272 22.69 11.58 -17.29
CA LYS A 272 23.96 10.96 -17.68
C LYS A 272 23.71 9.50 -18.10
N PRO A 273 24.15 9.06 -19.28
CA PRO A 273 24.23 7.64 -19.60
C PRO A 273 25.43 7.01 -18.88
N ASP A 274 25.47 5.68 -18.82
CA ASP A 274 26.73 5.00 -18.44
C ASP A 274 27.79 5.18 -19.54
N ALA A 275 29.05 5.15 -19.14
CA ALA A 275 30.17 5.16 -20.07
C ALA A 275 30.25 3.84 -20.86
N GLY A 276 30.68 3.92 -22.12
CA GLY A 276 30.95 2.76 -22.97
C GLY A 276 30.14 2.74 -24.27
N GLU A 277 30.22 1.63 -24.98
CA GLU A 277 29.69 1.45 -26.35
C GLU A 277 28.16 1.65 -26.46
N HIS A 278 27.43 1.49 -25.36
CA HIS A 278 25.96 1.60 -25.34
C HIS A 278 25.45 2.96 -24.82
N ALA A 279 26.31 3.98 -24.71
CA ALA A 279 25.90 5.29 -24.20
C ALA A 279 24.83 5.95 -25.08
N ASP A 280 24.99 5.94 -26.40
CA ASP A 280 24.04 6.57 -27.33
C ASP A 280 22.67 5.87 -27.34
N ALA A 281 22.68 4.53 -27.27
CA ALA A 281 21.45 3.75 -27.14
C ALA A 281 20.71 4.05 -25.81
N GLN A 282 21.45 4.30 -24.73
CA GLN A 282 20.85 4.75 -23.48
C GLN A 282 20.26 6.15 -23.59
N LEU A 283 20.94 7.08 -24.26
CA LEU A 283 20.46 8.46 -24.46
C LEU A 283 19.10 8.51 -25.19
N ALA A 284 18.89 7.61 -26.15
CA ALA A 284 17.62 7.46 -26.85
C ALA A 284 16.55 6.70 -26.04
N GLY A 285 16.94 5.97 -25.00
CA GLY A 285 16.03 5.18 -24.18
C GLY A 285 15.22 5.99 -23.17
N PRO A 286 14.14 5.42 -22.62
CA PRO A 286 13.28 6.09 -21.65
C PRO A 286 13.95 6.23 -20.28
N VAL A 287 13.69 7.34 -19.58
CA VAL A 287 14.27 7.64 -18.25
C VAL A 287 13.99 6.53 -17.23
N ARG A 288 12.76 6.02 -17.19
CA ARG A 288 12.37 4.89 -16.31
C ARG A 288 13.24 3.65 -16.45
N ARG A 289 13.69 3.33 -17.67
CA ARG A 289 14.60 2.19 -17.92
C ARG A 289 15.94 2.43 -17.24
N LYS A 290 16.50 3.63 -17.39
CA LYS A 290 17.76 3.99 -16.72
C LYS A 290 17.62 4.01 -15.20
N TRP A 291 16.52 4.54 -14.68
CA TRP A 291 16.24 4.54 -13.26
C TRP A 291 16.19 3.14 -12.66
N MET A 292 15.45 2.21 -13.29
CA MET A 292 15.37 0.82 -12.82
C MET A 292 16.74 0.13 -12.86
N LYS A 293 17.54 0.40 -13.90
CA LYS A 293 18.93 -0.09 -13.98
C LYS A 293 19.75 0.42 -12.79
N GLU A 294 19.72 1.71 -12.49
CA GLU A 294 20.45 2.29 -11.36
C GLU A 294 19.96 1.76 -10.00
N LEU A 295 18.64 1.54 -9.83
CA LEU A 295 18.07 0.92 -8.64
C LEU A 295 18.65 -0.49 -8.41
N TYR A 296 18.71 -1.30 -9.45
CA TYR A 296 19.32 -2.63 -9.38
C TYR A 296 20.83 -2.56 -9.11
N GLU A 297 21.52 -1.58 -9.67
CA GLU A 297 22.95 -1.40 -9.44
C GLU A 297 23.25 -0.93 -8.01
N ALA A 298 22.37 -0.13 -7.41
CA ALA A 298 22.46 0.27 -6.00
C ALA A 298 22.41 -0.97 -5.08
N ARG A 299 21.51 -1.93 -5.35
CA ARG A 299 21.51 -3.24 -4.68
C ARG A 299 22.86 -3.95 -4.80
N ASN A 300 23.39 -4.06 -6.02
CA ASN A 300 24.66 -4.77 -6.25
C ASN A 300 25.85 -4.10 -5.55
N SER A 301 25.89 -2.76 -5.55
CA SER A 301 26.93 -2.02 -4.83
C SER A 301 26.82 -2.19 -3.32
N TYR A 302 25.62 -2.22 -2.75
CA TYR A 302 25.39 -2.48 -1.33
C TYR A 302 25.84 -3.88 -0.91
N VAL A 303 25.46 -4.92 -1.67
CA VAL A 303 25.80 -6.32 -1.33
C VAL A 303 27.30 -6.59 -1.49
N HIS A 304 27.91 -6.14 -2.60
CA HIS A 304 29.28 -6.52 -2.92
C HIS A 304 30.34 -5.51 -2.46
N HIS A 305 29.95 -4.36 -1.90
CA HIS A 305 30.86 -3.30 -1.44
C HIS A 305 31.85 -2.84 -2.53
N ARG A 306 31.45 -2.93 -3.81
CA ARG A 306 32.29 -2.57 -4.96
C ARG A 306 31.76 -1.33 -5.65
N LEU A 307 32.64 -0.34 -5.80
CA LEU A 307 32.45 0.76 -6.74
C LEU A 307 32.68 0.20 -8.14
N ILE A 308 31.64 0.22 -8.97
CA ILE A 308 31.74 -0.23 -10.35
C ILE A 308 32.01 1.00 -11.21
N SER A 309 33.23 1.08 -11.74
CA SER A 309 33.67 2.17 -12.61
C SER A 309 32.82 2.23 -13.88
N GLY A 310 32.65 3.44 -14.43
CA GLY A 310 31.91 3.67 -15.68
C GLY A 310 30.38 3.78 -15.55
N ARG A 311 29.82 3.58 -14.34
CA ARG A 311 28.39 3.79 -14.09
C ARG A 311 28.08 5.25 -13.77
N SER A 312 27.01 5.78 -14.35
CA SER A 312 26.42 7.03 -13.89
C SER A 312 25.57 6.79 -12.64
N SER A 313 25.47 7.82 -11.80
CA SER A 313 24.46 7.89 -10.75
C SER A 313 23.69 9.20 -10.96
N ASN A 314 22.44 9.06 -11.36
CA ASN A 314 21.49 10.16 -11.57
C ASN A 314 20.57 10.33 -10.35
N TRP A 315 20.36 9.26 -9.57
CA TRP A 315 19.54 9.29 -8.35
C TRP A 315 20.32 8.82 -7.12
N THR A 316 19.97 9.38 -5.96
CA THR A 316 20.46 8.92 -4.65
C THR A 316 19.58 7.78 -4.11
N ALA A 317 20.07 7.03 -3.12
CA ALA A 317 19.32 5.92 -2.53
C ALA A 317 17.94 6.34 -1.98
N TRP A 318 17.84 7.49 -1.31
CA TRP A 318 16.57 8.04 -0.86
C TRP A 318 15.59 8.33 -2.02
N GLN A 319 16.09 8.87 -3.14
CA GLN A 319 15.27 9.14 -4.31
C GLN A 319 14.79 7.84 -4.97
N HIS A 320 15.64 6.80 -4.96
CA HIS A 320 15.24 5.45 -5.36
C HIS A 320 14.12 4.90 -4.49
N VAL A 321 14.19 5.07 -3.17
CA VAL A 321 13.13 4.61 -2.24
C VAL A 321 11.80 5.29 -2.55
N ILE A 322 11.76 6.62 -2.68
CA ILE A 322 10.52 7.34 -3.04
C ILE A 322 9.97 6.85 -4.37
N ALA A 323 10.82 6.80 -5.40
CA ALA A 323 10.41 6.42 -6.74
C ALA A 323 9.89 4.99 -6.81
N ALA A 324 10.53 4.06 -6.11
CA ALA A 324 10.12 2.67 -6.04
C ALA A 324 8.80 2.49 -5.26
N SER A 325 8.61 3.20 -4.15
CA SER A 325 7.33 3.18 -3.41
C SER A 325 6.15 3.63 -4.27
N PHE A 326 6.37 4.53 -5.22
CA PHE A 326 5.35 4.96 -6.17
C PHE A 326 5.18 4.00 -7.36
N ALA A 327 6.29 3.58 -7.97
CA ALA A 327 6.25 2.78 -9.19
C ALA A 327 5.86 1.31 -8.93
N PHE A 328 6.15 0.75 -7.76
CA PHE A 328 5.92 -0.67 -7.49
C PHE A 328 4.42 -1.02 -7.49
N PRO A 329 3.52 -0.33 -6.75
CA PRO A 329 2.09 -0.62 -6.81
C PRO A 329 1.49 -0.42 -8.21
N LEU A 330 1.97 0.58 -8.97
CA LEU A 330 1.55 0.80 -10.36
C LEU A 330 2.00 -0.35 -11.27
N THR A 331 3.22 -0.86 -11.09
CA THR A 331 3.71 -2.03 -11.83
C THR A 331 2.87 -3.27 -11.54
N VAL A 332 2.48 -3.48 -10.27
CA VAL A 332 1.54 -4.55 -9.90
C VAL A 332 0.20 -4.38 -10.64
N LYS A 333 -0.38 -3.18 -10.64
CA LYS A 333 -1.61 -2.88 -11.38
C LYS A 333 -1.47 -3.17 -12.88
N LEU A 334 -0.35 -2.81 -13.51
CA LEU A 334 -0.09 -3.06 -14.93
C LEU A 334 0.02 -4.56 -15.24
N LEU A 335 0.67 -5.35 -14.38
CA LEU A 335 0.70 -6.81 -14.54
C LEU A 335 -0.69 -7.43 -14.40
N LEU A 336 -1.50 -6.97 -13.43
CA LEU A 336 -2.87 -7.43 -13.28
C LEU A 336 -3.78 -7.01 -14.45
N VAL A 337 -3.52 -5.86 -15.08
CA VAL A 337 -4.22 -5.43 -16.30
C VAL A 337 -3.89 -6.36 -17.47
N ALA A 338 -2.62 -6.72 -17.64
CA ALA A 338 -2.18 -7.64 -18.69
C ALA A 338 -2.85 -9.03 -18.58
N GLU A 339 -3.22 -9.44 -17.36
CA GLU A 339 -3.91 -10.70 -17.06
C GLU A 339 -5.43 -10.54 -16.90
N GLY A 340 -5.98 -9.35 -17.11
CA GLY A 340 -7.43 -9.09 -17.05
C GLY A 340 -8.05 -9.09 -15.64
N HIS A 341 -7.23 -8.96 -14.59
CA HIS A 341 -7.66 -8.92 -13.19
C HIS A 341 -7.86 -7.49 -12.65
N TYR A 342 -7.38 -6.48 -13.37
CA TYR A 342 -7.50 -5.08 -12.98
C TYR A 342 -7.83 -4.18 -14.17
N ALA A 343 -8.54 -3.09 -13.91
CA ALA A 343 -8.77 -2.01 -14.85
C ALA A 343 -8.18 -0.73 -14.27
N LEU A 344 -7.34 -0.05 -15.03
CA LEU A 344 -6.73 1.21 -14.59
C LEU A 344 -7.82 2.26 -14.37
N SER A 345 -7.76 2.94 -13.23
CA SER A 345 -8.49 4.19 -13.05
C SER A 345 -7.80 5.32 -13.82
N VAL A 346 -8.51 6.44 -14.01
CA VAL A 346 -7.91 7.65 -14.59
C VAL A 346 -6.69 8.11 -13.79
N ASP A 347 -6.74 8.01 -12.46
CA ASP A 347 -5.61 8.39 -11.61
C ASP A 347 -4.42 7.44 -11.79
N ASP A 348 -4.65 6.15 -12.07
CA ASP A 348 -3.58 5.20 -12.40
C ASP A 348 -2.95 5.54 -13.76
N GLU A 349 -3.76 5.77 -14.79
CA GLU A 349 -3.27 6.15 -16.12
C GLU A 349 -2.42 7.42 -16.08
N VAL A 350 -2.89 8.43 -15.36
CA VAL A 350 -2.15 9.68 -15.13
C VAL A 350 -0.85 9.40 -14.39
N SER A 351 -0.91 8.65 -13.29
CA SER A 351 0.27 8.33 -12.48
C SER A 351 1.30 7.54 -13.28
N CYS A 352 0.85 6.62 -14.13
CA CYS A 352 1.69 5.88 -15.06
C CYS A 352 2.34 6.81 -16.10
N GLY A 353 1.54 7.71 -16.70
CA GLY A 353 1.97 8.64 -17.74
C GLY A 353 3.00 9.68 -17.28
N ILE A 354 3.12 9.95 -15.98
CA ILE A 354 4.02 11.00 -15.46
C ILE A 354 5.26 10.47 -14.73
N LEU A 355 5.48 9.15 -14.65
CA LEU A 355 6.63 8.59 -13.93
C LEU A 355 7.96 9.22 -14.36
N ASP A 356 8.21 9.32 -15.67
CA ASP A 356 9.45 9.91 -16.18
C ASP A 356 9.57 11.38 -15.79
N ARG A 357 8.47 12.14 -15.81
CA ARG A 357 8.46 13.55 -15.37
C ARG A 357 8.78 13.66 -13.88
N LEU A 358 8.26 12.77 -13.04
CA LEU A 358 8.56 12.71 -11.61
C LEU A 358 10.04 12.39 -11.35
N LEU A 359 10.63 11.47 -12.12
CA LEU A 359 12.05 11.10 -12.03
C LEU A 359 12.99 12.23 -12.47
N VAL A 360 12.57 13.05 -13.44
CA VAL A 360 13.37 14.15 -13.99
C VAL A 360 13.18 15.45 -13.23
N GLU A 361 11.95 15.94 -13.11
CA GLU A 361 11.63 17.25 -12.55
C GLU A 361 11.46 17.20 -11.03
N GLY A 362 10.91 16.09 -10.52
CA GLY A 362 10.55 15.97 -9.11
C GLY A 362 11.73 16.10 -8.16
N PHE A 363 12.94 15.81 -8.62
CA PHE A 363 14.16 15.86 -7.82
C PHE A 363 15.09 17.05 -8.12
N LYS A 364 14.71 17.98 -9.02
CA LYS A 364 15.57 19.14 -9.37
C LYS A 364 15.69 20.18 -8.26
N VAL A 365 14.66 20.34 -7.44
CA VAL A 365 14.59 21.36 -6.38
C VAL A 365 14.63 20.70 -5.01
N VAL A 366 15.69 19.94 -4.73
CA VAL A 366 15.89 19.35 -3.41
C VAL A 366 16.97 20.13 -2.68
N ASN A 367 16.57 21.09 -1.84
CA ASN A 367 17.40 21.43 -0.68
C ASN A 367 17.06 20.42 0.44
N ARG A 368 17.94 20.22 1.41
CA ARG A 368 17.74 19.23 2.49
C ARG A 368 16.44 19.39 3.30
N HIS A 369 15.74 20.51 3.17
CA HIS A 369 14.52 20.85 3.90
C HIS A 369 13.25 20.84 3.04
N ARG A 370 13.36 20.74 1.70
CA ARG A 370 12.22 20.64 0.79
C ARG A 370 12.22 19.27 0.15
N GLY A 371 11.15 18.51 0.40
CA GLY A 371 10.87 17.26 -0.30
C GLY A 371 10.73 17.48 -1.82
N PRO A 372 10.60 16.40 -2.59
CA PRO A 372 10.48 16.51 -4.04
C PRO A 372 9.20 17.27 -4.42
N ASP A 373 9.21 17.94 -5.58
CA ASP A 373 8.08 18.73 -6.08
C ASP A 373 6.96 17.87 -6.71
N TRP A 374 6.85 16.63 -6.23
CA TRP A 374 5.89 15.64 -6.69
C TRP A 374 4.43 16.05 -6.48
N PRO A 375 4.02 16.68 -5.36
CA PRO A 375 2.65 17.18 -5.20
C PRO A 375 2.21 18.04 -6.37
N ARG A 376 3.03 19.01 -6.76
CA ARG A 376 2.69 19.95 -7.83
C ARG A 376 2.55 19.21 -9.16
N ILE A 377 3.53 18.37 -9.51
CA ILE A 377 3.52 17.61 -10.77
C ILE A 377 2.30 16.69 -10.85
N LEU A 378 2.00 15.95 -9.77
CA LEU A 378 0.83 15.08 -9.66
C LEU A 378 -0.48 15.87 -9.77
N ASN A 379 -0.59 17.00 -9.06
CA ASN A 379 -1.78 17.86 -9.09
C ASN A 379 -2.04 18.42 -10.48
N GLU A 380 -1.02 18.97 -11.13
CA GLU A 380 -1.12 19.50 -12.50
C GLU A 380 -1.58 18.42 -13.48
N ALA A 381 -1.01 17.22 -13.39
CA ALA A 381 -1.34 16.12 -14.29
C ALA A 381 -2.77 15.62 -14.10
N ARG A 382 -3.20 15.40 -12.84
CA ARG A 382 -4.58 14.97 -12.54
C ARG A 382 -5.60 16.02 -12.94
N TRP A 383 -5.34 17.29 -12.63
CA TRP A 383 -6.21 18.40 -13.05
C TRP A 383 -6.35 18.45 -14.57
N GLY A 384 -5.23 18.35 -15.30
CA GLY A 384 -5.24 18.30 -16.76
C GLY A 384 -6.10 17.15 -17.31
N ALA A 385 -5.96 15.94 -16.75
CA ALA A 385 -6.74 14.77 -17.16
C ALA A 385 -8.25 14.93 -16.89
N HIS A 386 -8.63 15.47 -15.72
CA HIS A 386 -10.03 15.75 -15.40
C HIS A 386 -10.66 16.77 -16.35
N VAL A 387 -9.93 17.84 -16.69
CA VAL A 387 -10.40 18.83 -17.66
C VAL A 387 -10.59 18.19 -19.04
N GLN A 388 -9.61 17.42 -19.53
CA GLN A 388 -9.71 16.74 -20.82
C GLN A 388 -10.89 15.76 -20.89
N ARG A 389 -11.12 15.00 -19.82
CA ARG A 389 -12.28 14.10 -19.72
C ARG A 389 -13.59 14.88 -19.77
N SER A 390 -13.71 15.96 -18.99
CA SER A 390 -14.91 16.80 -18.97
C SER A 390 -15.21 17.41 -20.34
N VAL A 391 -14.18 17.82 -21.08
CA VAL A 391 -14.32 18.34 -22.46
C VAL A 391 -14.78 17.24 -23.41
N LYS A 392 -14.21 16.03 -23.33
CA LYS A 392 -14.61 14.88 -24.16
C LYS A 392 -16.05 14.46 -23.90
N ASP A 393 -16.45 14.40 -22.64
CA ASP A 393 -17.81 14.04 -22.24
C ASP A 393 -18.83 15.09 -22.73
N ALA A 394 -18.50 16.38 -22.60
CA ALA A 394 -19.33 17.46 -23.14
C ALA A 394 -19.43 17.40 -24.68
N ALA A 395 -18.33 17.12 -25.38
CA ALA A 395 -18.33 16.97 -26.84
C ALA A 395 -19.19 15.78 -27.29
N ALA A 396 -19.13 14.65 -26.57
CA ALA A 396 -19.97 13.48 -26.85
C ALA A 396 -21.46 13.77 -26.60
N GLN A 397 -21.79 14.55 -25.57
CA GLN A 397 -23.16 15.00 -25.31
C GLN A 397 -23.68 15.93 -26.42
N VAL A 398 -22.86 16.83 -26.94
CA VAL A 398 -23.25 17.69 -28.08
C VAL A 398 -23.47 16.84 -29.35
N ALA A 399 -22.58 15.88 -29.62
CA ALA A 399 -22.70 15.00 -30.78
C ALA A 399 -23.94 14.09 -30.73
N THR A 400 -24.36 13.66 -29.53
CA THR A 400 -25.54 12.81 -29.32
C THR A 400 -26.84 13.61 -29.11
N GLY A 401 -26.75 14.84 -28.59
CA GLY A 401 -27.87 15.72 -28.26
C GLY A 401 -28.31 16.69 -29.36
N GLY A 402 -27.53 16.84 -30.44
CA GLY A 402 -27.91 17.63 -31.63
C GLY A 402 -29.04 17.02 -32.48
N LEU A 403 -29.64 15.90 -32.08
CA LEU A 403 -30.80 15.28 -32.74
C LEU A 403 -32.09 15.36 -31.89
N ALA A 404 -32.07 16.04 -30.75
CA ALA A 404 -33.27 16.32 -29.96
C ALA A 404 -33.82 17.74 -30.24
N GLU A 405 -33.83 18.18 -31.49
CA GLU A 405 -34.68 19.29 -31.92
C GLU A 405 -36.02 18.74 -32.43
N GLY A 406 -37.10 19.10 -31.73
CA GLY A 406 -38.41 19.20 -32.37
C GLY A 406 -39.54 18.28 -31.89
N SER A 407 -39.81 18.17 -30.58
CA SER A 407 -41.21 17.99 -30.13
C SER A 407 -41.75 19.33 -29.66
N THR A 408 -42.17 20.11 -30.65
CA THR A 408 -43.00 21.30 -30.44
C THR A 408 -44.41 20.84 -30.06
N GLY A 409 -44.85 21.19 -28.86
CA GLY A 409 -46.27 21.24 -28.54
C GLY A 409 -46.64 20.73 -27.14
N ASN A 410 -46.66 21.63 -26.15
CA ASN A 410 -47.97 21.99 -25.59
C ASN A 410 -47.91 23.32 -24.83
N THR A 411 -48.84 24.18 -25.20
CA THR A 411 -49.12 25.51 -24.68
C THR A 411 -49.54 25.52 -23.21
N LYS A 412 -48.89 26.40 -22.44
CA LYS A 412 -49.43 27.28 -21.39
C LYS A 412 -50.78 26.89 -20.76
N LYS A 413 -50.75 26.52 -19.48
CA LYS A 413 -51.80 26.92 -18.51
C LYS A 413 -51.16 27.53 -17.27
N ALA A 414 -51.44 28.82 -17.06
CA ALA A 414 -50.97 29.64 -15.95
C ALA A 414 -51.63 29.22 -14.62
N PRO A 415 -50.91 29.21 -13.48
CA PRO A 415 -51.55 29.13 -12.18
C PRO A 415 -52.07 30.52 -11.77
N LYS A 416 -53.39 30.63 -11.71
CA LYS A 416 -54.10 31.73 -11.04
C LYS A 416 -53.68 31.77 -9.57
N GLY A 417 -53.32 32.96 -9.11
CA GLY A 417 -52.93 33.22 -7.74
C GLY A 417 -54.03 32.97 -6.72
N ARG A 418 -53.60 32.85 -5.45
CA ARG A 418 -54.44 33.10 -4.28
C ARG A 418 -53.57 33.72 -3.19
N ARG A 419 -53.80 35.02 -2.94
CA ARG A 419 -53.56 35.66 -1.65
C ARG A 419 -54.73 35.32 -0.74
N ARG A 420 -54.45 34.75 0.43
CA ARG A 420 -54.82 35.28 1.75
C ARG A 420 -54.17 34.44 2.82
#